data_AF-A0A543DB41-F1
#
_entry.id   AF-A0A543DB41-F1
#
_cell.length_a   1.000
_cell.length_b   1.000
_cell.length_c   1.000
_cell.angle_alpha   90.00
_cell.angle_beta   90.00
_cell.angle_gamma   90.00
#
_symmetry.space_group_name_H-M   'P 1'
#
loop_
_entity.id
_entity.type
_entity.pdbx_description
1 polymer ?
#
loop_
_entity_poly.entity_id
_entity_poly.type
_entity_poly.pdbx_seq_one_letter_code
_entity_poly.pdbx_strand_id
1 'polypeptide(L)'
;MCGYCTEHSAFAAHLVALEARVPLVPDPLLLPVHLQEANDWQQTWLRAAAPDDPVAAIVMLCRAWTDRLDGKTGTLLRDVLGPAQHERLQQWLVACDLPDAWAWLRHTEGAPPHPLPLDDARDALDAYLAGWLLVQEGTSPAWDEVLLHERLPQLSVALDILRREAPDDERIHRLALSSPGTGSPFSAIDLWLQRRAVRALVARQGMASVATLVDRLRSPTLLATVLHGEMEQHDLLHLQAALQGHPDTGSEGAVNLHTAVALLLESGMAAA
;
A
#
# COMPACT_ATOMS: atom_id res chain seq x y z
N MET A 1 6.53 17.57 3.84
CA MET A 1 5.14 17.27 3.44
C MET A 1 4.70 16.07 4.28
N CYS A 2 3.53 16.07 4.91
CA CYS A 2 3.10 14.89 5.69
C CYS A 2 2.58 13.78 4.76
N GLY A 3 2.51 12.54 5.25
CA GLY A 3 2.12 11.37 4.46
C GLY A 3 0.79 11.50 3.74
N TYR A 4 -0.21 12.12 4.38
CA TYR A 4 -1.51 12.42 3.77
C TYR A 4 -1.40 13.31 2.53
N CYS A 5 -0.59 14.37 2.59
CA CYS A 5 -0.40 15.26 1.43
C CYS A 5 0.36 14.54 0.31
N THR A 6 1.38 13.74 0.63
CA THR A 6 2.14 12.97 -0.37
C THR A 6 1.27 11.89 -1.04
N GLU A 7 0.46 11.15 -0.27
CA GLU A 7 -0.55 10.21 -0.78
C GLU A 7 -1.54 10.91 -1.71
N HIS A 8 -2.10 12.04 -1.25
CA HIS A 8 -3.13 12.77 -1.98
C HIS A 8 -2.60 13.38 -3.29
N SER A 9 -1.42 14.01 -3.28
CA SER A 9 -0.79 14.54 -4.50
C SER A 9 -0.49 13.42 -5.53
N ALA A 10 -0.07 12.24 -5.08
CA ALA A 10 0.20 11.11 -5.96
C ALA A 10 -1.09 10.58 -6.63
N PHE A 11 -2.21 10.54 -5.89
CA PHE A 11 -3.50 10.10 -6.45
C PHE A 11 -4.17 11.17 -7.31
N ALA A 12 -4.00 12.46 -7.00
CA ALA A 12 -4.42 13.56 -7.87
C ALA A 12 -3.68 13.52 -9.23
N ALA A 13 -2.36 13.29 -9.22
CA ALA A 13 -1.57 13.12 -10.45
C ALA A 13 -2.03 11.91 -11.28
N HIS A 14 -2.37 10.79 -10.62
CA HIS A 14 -2.91 9.61 -11.30
C HIS A 14 -4.32 9.89 -11.88
N LEU A 15 -5.19 10.60 -11.15
CA LEU A 15 -6.52 10.97 -11.63
C LEU A 15 -6.48 11.88 -12.87
N VAL A 16 -5.56 12.85 -12.91
CA VAL A 16 -5.35 13.71 -14.10
C VAL A 16 -4.83 12.90 -15.29
N ALA A 17 -3.94 11.93 -15.07
CA ALA A 17 -3.47 11.04 -16.13
C ALA A 17 -4.59 10.14 -16.69
N LEU A 18 -5.47 9.65 -15.80
CA LEU A 18 -6.67 8.87 -16.15
C LEU A 18 -7.67 9.68 -16.97
N GLU A 19 -8.01 10.90 -16.52
CA GLU A 19 -8.90 11.83 -17.23
C GLU A 19 -8.38 12.16 -18.63
N ALA A 20 -7.09 12.50 -18.73
CA ALA A 20 -6.42 12.79 -20.00
C ALA A 20 -6.15 11.53 -20.87
N ARG A 21 -6.42 10.33 -20.34
CA ARG A 21 -6.18 9.02 -20.99
C ARG A 21 -4.72 8.82 -21.44
N VAL A 22 -3.78 9.33 -20.66
CA VAL A 22 -2.32 9.20 -20.90
C VAL A 22 -1.67 8.29 -19.86
N PRO A 23 -0.53 7.63 -20.18
CA PRO A 23 0.24 6.93 -19.17
C PRO A 23 0.71 7.89 -18.07
N LEU A 24 0.53 7.50 -16.80
CA LEU A 24 1.10 8.23 -15.67
C LEU A 24 2.63 8.29 -15.80
N VAL A 25 3.16 9.51 -15.80
CA VAL A 25 4.61 9.77 -15.61
C VAL A 25 4.83 9.95 -14.11
N PRO A 26 5.62 9.09 -13.44
CA PRO A 26 5.85 9.21 -12.00
C PRO A 26 6.60 10.51 -11.66
N ASP A 27 6.11 11.27 -10.69
CA ASP A 27 6.88 12.38 -10.11
C ASP A 27 7.98 11.79 -9.19
N PRO A 28 9.26 12.12 -9.40
CA PRO A 28 10.35 11.69 -8.53
C PRO A 28 10.15 12.03 -7.04
N LEU A 29 9.43 13.12 -6.72
CA LEU A 29 9.11 13.52 -5.34
C LEU A 29 8.01 12.68 -4.69
N LEU A 30 7.22 11.96 -5.50
CA LEU A 30 6.11 11.10 -5.07
C LEU A 30 6.39 9.62 -5.37
N LEU A 31 7.61 9.30 -5.83
CA LEU A 31 8.02 7.99 -6.34
C LEU A 31 7.76 6.83 -5.37
N PRO A 32 7.96 6.94 -4.04
CA PRO A 32 7.56 5.89 -3.10
C PRO A 32 6.08 5.52 -3.21
N VAL A 33 5.16 6.49 -3.36
CA VAL A 33 3.72 6.21 -3.50
C VAL A 33 3.38 5.65 -4.88
N HIS A 34 4.05 6.13 -5.93
CA HIS A 34 3.90 5.54 -7.27
C HIS A 34 4.36 4.08 -7.32
N LEU A 35 5.44 3.71 -6.64
CA LEU A 35 5.93 2.32 -6.53
C LEU A 35 5.04 1.43 -5.67
N GLN A 36 4.40 2.00 -4.63
CA GLN A 36 3.45 1.32 -3.76
C GLN A 36 2.19 0.85 -4.50
N GLU A 37 1.71 1.63 -5.48
CA GLU A 37 0.45 1.38 -6.19
C GLU A 37 0.60 0.92 -7.64
N ALA A 38 1.80 0.96 -8.23
CA ALA A 38 2.03 0.49 -9.58
C ALA A 38 1.89 -1.04 -9.72
N ASN A 39 1.05 -1.48 -10.65
CA ASN A 39 0.88 -2.89 -11.03
C ASN A 39 2.23 -3.47 -11.51
N ASP A 40 2.91 -2.75 -12.40
CA ASP A 40 4.32 -2.98 -12.75
C ASP A 40 5.21 -1.92 -12.10
N TRP A 41 5.67 -2.23 -10.88
CA TRP A 41 6.56 -1.36 -10.11
C TRP A 41 7.97 -1.25 -10.73
N GLN A 42 8.39 -2.23 -11.53
CA GLN A 42 9.70 -2.23 -12.20
C GLN A 42 9.70 -1.22 -13.36
N GLN A 43 8.62 -1.19 -14.15
CA GLN A 43 8.41 -0.16 -15.18
C GLN A 43 8.23 1.23 -14.59
N THR A 44 7.53 1.38 -13.46
CA THR A 44 7.41 2.67 -12.76
C THR A 44 8.77 3.20 -12.30
N TRP A 45 9.62 2.34 -11.71
CA TRP A 45 10.99 2.70 -11.35
C TRP A 45 11.82 3.17 -12.56
N LEU A 46 11.82 2.39 -13.64
CA LEU A 46 12.58 2.70 -14.86
C LEU A 46 12.10 3.99 -15.56
N ARG A 47 10.81 4.32 -15.48
CA ARG A 47 10.23 5.54 -16.06
C ARG A 47 10.48 6.80 -15.25
N ALA A 48 10.69 6.68 -13.95
CA ALA A 48 10.88 7.82 -13.04
C ALA A 48 12.25 8.52 -13.21
N ALA A 49 13.16 7.97 -14.02
CA ALA A 49 14.55 8.43 -14.16
C ALA A 49 15.23 8.65 -12.79
N ALA A 50 15.05 7.66 -11.91
CA ALA A 50 14.98 7.87 -10.47
C ALA A 50 16.28 8.41 -9.82
N PRO A 51 16.15 9.27 -8.79
CA PRO A 51 17.26 9.67 -7.94
C PRO A 51 17.68 8.57 -6.95
N ASP A 52 18.73 8.86 -6.19
CA ASP A 52 19.33 8.01 -5.15
C ASP A 52 18.50 8.00 -3.85
N ASP A 53 17.23 7.55 -3.94
CA ASP A 53 16.27 7.51 -2.83
C ASP A 53 16.27 6.16 -2.09
N PRO A 54 16.67 6.10 -0.80
CA PRO A 54 16.60 4.88 -0.01
C PRO A 54 15.15 4.43 0.29
N VAL A 55 14.17 5.34 0.33
CA VAL A 55 12.77 5.00 0.62
C VAL A 55 12.15 4.23 -0.54
N ALA A 56 12.40 4.65 -1.78
CA ALA A 56 12.05 3.88 -2.97
C ALA A 56 12.64 2.47 -2.95
N ALA A 57 13.93 2.31 -2.57
CA ALA A 57 14.57 1.00 -2.47
C ALA A 57 13.91 0.08 -1.42
N ILE A 58 13.47 0.62 -0.28
CA ILE A 58 12.73 -0.13 0.75
C ILE A 58 11.33 -0.53 0.24
N VAL A 59 10.63 0.34 -0.51
CA VAL A 59 9.36 -0.01 -1.15
C VAL A 59 9.57 -1.12 -2.20
N MET A 60 10.61 -1.04 -3.02
CA MET A 60 10.94 -2.05 -4.03
C MET A 60 11.28 -3.41 -3.41
N LEU A 61 11.98 -3.44 -2.25
CA LEU A 61 12.17 -4.65 -1.46
C LEU A 61 10.83 -5.27 -1.03
N CYS A 62 9.89 -4.45 -0.57
CA CYS A 62 8.56 -4.90 -0.16
C CYS A 62 7.75 -5.48 -1.33
N ARG A 63 7.76 -4.80 -2.50
CA ARG A 63 7.12 -5.31 -3.73
C ARG A 63 7.76 -6.62 -4.21
N ALA A 64 9.10 -6.70 -4.22
CA ALA A 64 9.83 -7.91 -4.60
C ALA A 64 9.54 -9.11 -3.67
N TRP A 65 9.30 -8.88 -2.38
CA TRP A 65 8.84 -9.94 -1.48
C TRP A 65 7.38 -10.32 -1.69
N THR A 66 6.49 -9.36 -1.97
CA THR A 66 5.09 -9.63 -2.36
C THR A 66 5.06 -10.58 -3.57
N ASP A 67 5.85 -10.25 -4.61
CA ASP A 67 5.89 -11.02 -5.84
C ASP A 67 6.39 -12.46 -5.64
N ARG A 68 7.37 -12.67 -4.75
CA ARG A 68 7.84 -14.02 -4.39
C ARG A 68 6.83 -14.83 -3.59
N LEU A 69 6.05 -14.19 -2.71
CA LEU A 69 4.98 -14.86 -1.96
C LEU A 69 3.79 -15.23 -2.86
N ASP A 70 3.52 -14.42 -3.89
CA ASP A 70 2.60 -14.74 -4.99
C ASP A 70 3.18 -15.79 -5.98
N GLY A 71 4.45 -16.20 -5.82
CA GLY A 71 5.11 -17.20 -6.68
C GLY A 71 5.60 -16.70 -8.05
N LYS A 72 5.68 -15.38 -8.25
CA LYS A 72 6.12 -14.76 -9.51
C LYS A 72 7.65 -14.78 -9.62
N THR A 73 8.17 -15.31 -10.73
CA THR A 73 9.60 -15.29 -11.05
C THR A 73 10.00 -13.92 -11.64
N GLY A 74 10.21 -12.93 -10.78
CA GLY A 74 10.62 -11.58 -11.17
C GLY A 74 12.14 -11.39 -11.35
N THR A 75 12.51 -10.28 -11.99
CA THR A 75 13.87 -9.73 -12.02
C THR A 75 14.47 -9.62 -10.61
N LEU A 76 15.77 -9.89 -10.45
CA LEU A 76 16.43 -9.79 -9.13
C LEU A 76 16.57 -8.33 -8.70
N LEU A 77 16.45 -8.06 -7.40
CA LEU A 77 16.36 -6.69 -6.88
C LEU A 77 17.66 -5.89 -7.13
N ARG A 78 18.83 -6.55 -7.09
CA ARG A 78 20.11 -5.94 -7.46
C ARG A 78 20.19 -5.49 -8.93
N ASP A 79 19.50 -6.18 -9.82
CA ASP A 79 19.53 -5.91 -11.26
C ASP A 79 18.61 -4.70 -11.61
N VAL A 80 17.62 -4.40 -10.74
CA VAL A 80 16.70 -3.26 -10.88
C VAL A 80 17.22 -1.99 -10.16
N LEU A 81 17.80 -2.13 -8.97
CA LEU A 81 18.40 -1.02 -8.20
C LEU A 81 19.80 -0.62 -8.70
N GLY A 82 20.53 -1.56 -9.30
CA GLY A 82 21.97 -1.43 -9.53
C GLY A 82 22.79 -1.60 -8.23
N PRO A 83 24.12 -1.77 -8.37
CA PRO A 83 24.96 -2.29 -7.29
C PRO A 83 25.04 -1.38 -6.06
N ALA A 84 25.20 -0.06 -6.25
CA ALA A 84 25.42 0.87 -5.12
C ALA A 84 24.18 1.06 -4.23
N GLN A 85 22.98 1.08 -4.83
CA GLN A 85 21.72 1.15 -4.07
C GLN A 85 21.40 -0.20 -3.41
N HIS A 86 21.66 -1.32 -4.10
CA HIS A 86 21.50 -2.65 -3.51
C HIS A 86 22.45 -2.87 -2.31
N GLU A 87 23.71 -2.45 -2.41
CA GLU A 87 24.67 -2.52 -1.30
C GLU A 87 24.20 -1.71 -0.08
N ARG A 88 23.73 -0.47 -0.29
CA ARG A 88 23.15 0.35 0.78
C ARG A 88 21.92 -0.29 1.41
N LEU A 89 21.06 -0.93 0.61
CA LEU A 89 19.91 -1.67 1.12
C LEU A 89 20.35 -2.89 1.97
N GLN A 90 21.42 -3.60 1.59
CA GLN A 90 22.01 -4.65 2.45
C GLN A 90 22.53 -4.06 3.77
N GLN A 91 23.32 -2.98 3.71
CA GLN A 91 23.88 -2.32 4.90
C GLN A 91 22.78 -1.88 5.87
N TRP A 92 21.67 -1.34 5.36
CA TRP A 92 20.49 -0.99 6.14
C TRP A 92 19.77 -2.21 6.73
N LEU A 93 19.55 -3.29 5.96
CA LEU A 93 18.94 -4.54 6.47
C LEU A 93 19.79 -5.27 7.54
N VAL A 94 21.10 -5.08 7.51
CA VAL A 94 22.02 -5.57 8.55
C VAL A 94 21.92 -4.72 9.83
N ALA A 95 21.66 -3.41 9.70
CA ALA A 95 21.43 -2.52 10.85
C ALA A 95 20.03 -2.69 11.49
N CYS A 96 19.01 -3.09 10.71
CA CYS A 96 17.65 -3.33 11.20
C CYS A 96 17.62 -4.47 12.24
N ASP A 97 17.04 -4.23 13.42
CA ASP A 97 16.81 -5.24 14.47
C ASP A 97 15.60 -6.12 14.12
N LEU A 98 15.81 -7.05 13.19
CA LEU A 98 14.83 -8.05 12.77
C LEU A 98 14.90 -9.29 13.68
N PRO A 99 13.79 -9.71 14.33
CA PRO A 99 13.75 -10.96 15.11
C PRO A 99 14.06 -12.19 14.25
N ASP A 100 14.49 -13.29 14.87
CA ASP A 100 14.96 -14.49 14.16
C ASP A 100 13.97 -15.05 13.12
N ALA A 101 12.67 -15.05 13.43
CA ALA A 101 11.60 -15.46 12.50
C ALA A 101 11.49 -14.60 11.23
N TRP A 102 12.16 -13.45 11.20
CA TRP A 102 12.21 -12.46 10.11
C TRP A 102 13.61 -12.26 9.54
N ALA A 103 14.65 -12.88 10.11
CA ALA A 103 16.04 -12.73 9.66
C ALA A 103 16.27 -13.18 8.21
N TRP A 104 15.37 -14.00 7.65
CA TRP A 104 15.36 -14.37 6.23
C TRP A 104 15.10 -13.17 5.30
N LEU A 105 14.41 -12.11 5.74
CA LEU A 105 14.18 -10.89 4.94
C LEU A 105 15.48 -10.17 4.54
N ARG A 106 16.56 -10.33 5.33
CA ARG A 106 17.91 -9.83 5.00
C ARG A 106 18.44 -10.46 3.70
N HIS A 107 18.01 -11.68 3.37
CA HIS A 107 18.35 -12.35 2.11
C HIS A 107 17.43 -11.82 0.99
N THR A 108 17.68 -10.61 0.51
CA THR A 108 16.81 -9.86 -0.43
C THR A 108 16.49 -10.55 -1.76
N GLU A 109 17.07 -11.72 -2.04
CA GLU A 109 16.91 -12.55 -3.24
C GLU A 109 16.70 -14.04 -2.90
N GLY A 110 16.50 -14.37 -1.62
CA GLY A 110 16.21 -15.72 -1.15
C GLY A 110 14.76 -16.16 -1.41
N ALA A 111 14.52 -17.47 -1.25
CA ALA A 111 13.16 -17.99 -1.16
C ALA A 111 12.55 -17.64 0.22
N PRO A 112 11.23 -17.41 0.32
CA PRO A 112 10.56 -17.34 1.61
C PRO A 112 10.62 -18.71 2.33
N PRO A 113 10.56 -18.73 3.68
CA PRO A 113 10.57 -19.96 4.46
C PRO A 113 9.34 -20.84 4.16
N HIS A 114 9.49 -22.15 4.37
CA HIS A 114 8.40 -23.11 4.28
C HIS A 114 8.40 -24.05 5.50
N PRO A 115 7.37 -24.05 6.36
CA PRO A 115 6.16 -23.21 6.30
C PRO A 115 6.45 -21.72 6.49
N LEU A 116 5.49 -20.87 6.12
CA LEU A 116 5.53 -19.43 6.41
C LEU A 116 5.23 -19.19 7.91
N PRO A 117 5.89 -18.22 8.56
CA PRO A 117 5.70 -17.91 9.98
C PRO A 117 4.40 -17.12 10.22
N LEU A 118 3.26 -17.82 10.15
CA LEU A 118 1.93 -17.22 10.23
C LEU A 118 1.64 -16.59 11.60
N ASP A 119 2.10 -17.20 12.70
CA ASP A 119 1.85 -16.66 14.04
C ASP A 119 2.77 -15.46 14.37
N ASP A 120 4.04 -15.47 13.94
CA ASP A 120 4.89 -14.27 13.99
C ASP A 120 4.32 -13.12 13.14
N ALA A 121 3.67 -13.44 12.00
CA ALA A 121 2.99 -12.46 11.15
C ALA A 121 1.74 -11.86 11.83
N ARG A 122 1.02 -12.66 12.63
CA ARG A 122 -0.07 -12.17 13.50
C ARG A 122 0.45 -11.25 14.59
N ASP A 123 1.51 -11.66 15.30
CA ASP A 123 2.10 -10.90 16.39
C ASP A 123 2.70 -9.57 15.91
N ALA A 124 3.37 -9.55 14.75
CA ALA A 124 3.88 -8.33 14.14
C ALA A 124 2.76 -7.33 13.81
N LEU A 125 1.63 -7.81 13.28
CA LEU A 125 0.47 -6.97 12.94
C LEU A 125 -0.33 -6.55 14.18
N ASP A 126 -0.45 -7.38 15.22
CA ASP A 126 -1.06 -6.97 16.49
C ASP A 126 -0.20 -5.93 17.23
N ALA A 127 1.13 -6.06 17.23
CA ALA A 127 2.03 -5.06 17.79
C ALA A 127 1.90 -3.71 17.05
N TYR A 128 1.76 -3.73 15.72
CA TYR A 128 1.50 -2.55 14.90
C TYR A 128 0.13 -1.93 15.20
N LEU A 129 -0.94 -2.73 15.18
CA LEU A 129 -2.31 -2.28 15.46
C LEU A 129 -2.47 -1.77 16.90
N ALA A 130 -1.79 -2.37 17.88
CA ALA A 130 -1.75 -1.86 19.24
C ALA A 130 -1.04 -0.49 19.31
N GLY A 131 0.10 -0.34 18.62
CA GLY A 131 0.78 0.95 18.47
C GLY A 131 -0.11 2.03 17.83
N TRP A 132 -0.93 1.67 16.84
CA TRP A 132 -1.87 2.59 16.19
C TRP A 132 -3.06 2.97 17.08
N LEU A 133 -3.63 2.02 17.82
CA LEU A 133 -4.82 2.24 18.64
C LEU A 133 -4.53 2.96 19.97
N LEU A 134 -3.32 2.85 20.52
CA LEU A 134 -2.97 3.39 21.84
C LEU A 134 -2.37 4.82 21.81
N VAL A 135 -2.08 5.38 20.63
CA VAL A 135 -1.49 6.73 20.48
C VAL A 135 -2.50 7.87 20.76
N GLN A 136 -3.77 7.59 21.05
CA GLN A 136 -4.77 8.64 21.32
C GLN A 136 -4.62 9.40 22.66
N GLU A 137 -3.93 8.85 23.66
CA GLU A 137 -3.85 9.47 25.01
C GLU A 137 -2.43 9.89 25.44
N GLY A 138 -1.40 9.56 24.67
CA GLY A 138 -0.02 9.93 24.97
C GLY A 138 0.39 11.26 24.32
N THR A 139 1.15 12.10 25.04
CA THR A 139 2.14 12.95 24.36
C THR A 139 3.12 12.01 23.68
N SER A 140 2.97 11.83 22.36
CA SER A 140 3.66 10.77 21.64
C SER A 140 5.16 10.81 21.92
N PRO A 141 5.83 9.67 22.18
CA PRO A 141 7.28 9.64 22.11
C PRO A 141 7.70 10.07 20.70
N ALA A 142 8.96 10.46 20.52
CA ALA A 142 9.48 10.68 19.17
C ALA A 142 9.50 9.34 18.42
N TRP A 143 8.41 9.03 17.72
CA TRP A 143 8.37 8.05 16.64
C TRP A 143 9.24 8.62 15.53
N ASP A 144 10.54 8.35 15.63
CA ASP A 144 11.51 8.68 14.60
C ASP A 144 11.09 8.00 13.29
N GLU A 145 11.05 8.74 12.18
CA GLU A 145 10.61 8.23 10.88
C GLU A 145 11.46 7.00 10.48
N VAL A 146 12.72 6.98 10.92
CA VAL A 146 13.67 5.85 10.87
C VAL A 146 13.05 4.52 11.34
N LEU A 147 12.41 4.50 12.52
CA LEU A 147 11.85 3.28 13.14
C LEU A 147 10.67 2.69 12.36
N LEU A 148 9.98 3.52 11.57
CA LEU A 148 8.85 3.10 10.74
C LEU A 148 9.31 2.50 9.41
N HIS A 149 10.37 3.05 8.82
CA HIS A 149 11.03 2.43 7.67
C HIS A 149 11.60 1.04 8.00
N GLU A 150 12.26 0.88 9.14
CA GLU A 150 12.86 -0.39 9.61
C GLU A 150 11.85 -1.54 9.68
N ARG A 151 10.61 -1.24 10.09
CA ARG A 151 9.55 -2.26 10.25
C ARG A 151 8.73 -2.50 9.00
N LEU A 152 8.81 -1.64 7.97
CA LEU A 152 7.98 -1.81 6.77
C LEU A 152 8.15 -3.17 6.09
N PRO A 153 9.36 -3.72 5.85
CA PRO A 153 9.50 -5.01 5.18
C PRO A 153 8.82 -6.13 5.97
N GLN A 154 8.97 -6.13 7.29
CA GLN A 154 8.32 -7.08 8.20
C GLN A 154 6.80 -7.01 8.08
N LEU A 155 6.22 -5.81 8.19
CA LEU A 155 4.77 -5.61 8.21
C LEU A 155 4.11 -5.81 6.82
N SER A 156 4.80 -5.41 5.76
CA SER A 156 4.44 -5.69 4.37
C SER A 156 4.30 -7.19 4.12
N VAL A 157 5.30 -7.95 4.57
CA VAL A 157 5.37 -9.41 4.38
C VAL A 157 4.40 -10.14 5.32
N ALA A 158 4.22 -9.66 6.55
CA ALA A 158 3.20 -10.18 7.47
C ALA A 158 1.80 -10.09 6.87
N LEU A 159 1.46 -8.96 6.22
CA LEU A 159 0.17 -8.78 5.55
C LEU A 159 0.01 -9.73 4.35
N ASP A 160 1.07 -10.03 3.59
CA ASP A 160 1.01 -11.04 2.52
C ASP A 160 0.87 -12.47 3.07
N ILE A 161 1.58 -12.81 4.14
CA ILE A 161 1.44 -14.11 4.81
C ILE A 161 -0.01 -14.31 5.29
N LEU A 162 -0.62 -13.31 5.94
CA LEU A 162 -2.03 -13.38 6.35
C LEU A 162 -2.96 -13.44 5.13
N ARG A 163 -2.81 -12.57 4.13
CA ARG A 163 -3.62 -12.57 2.89
C ARG A 163 -3.64 -13.95 2.22
N ARG A 164 -2.52 -14.68 2.29
CA ARG A 164 -2.32 -15.96 1.62
C ARG A 164 -2.75 -17.17 2.45
N GLU A 165 -2.29 -17.27 3.70
CA GLU A 165 -2.46 -18.46 4.55
C GLU A 165 -3.63 -18.34 5.56
N ALA A 166 -4.14 -17.12 5.79
CA ALA A 166 -5.28 -16.84 6.67
C ALA A 166 -6.14 -15.65 6.16
N PRO A 167 -6.74 -15.72 4.96
CA PRO A 167 -7.43 -14.59 4.33
C PRO A 167 -8.67 -14.06 5.08
N ASP A 168 -9.16 -14.81 6.06
CA ASP A 168 -10.29 -14.45 6.94
C ASP A 168 -9.83 -13.99 8.35
N ASP A 169 -8.54 -13.69 8.53
CA ASP A 169 -8.00 -13.21 9.82
C ASP A 169 -8.40 -11.75 10.09
N GLU A 170 -9.06 -11.51 11.22
CA GLU A 170 -9.62 -10.22 11.65
C GLU A 170 -8.60 -9.06 11.65
N ARG A 171 -7.30 -9.35 11.72
CA ARG A 171 -6.24 -8.32 11.59
C ARG A 171 -6.28 -7.59 10.26
N ILE A 172 -6.68 -8.25 9.17
CA ILE A 172 -6.86 -7.63 7.85
C ILE A 172 -8.02 -6.61 7.92
N HIS A 173 -9.13 -6.97 8.57
CA HIS A 173 -10.28 -6.08 8.75
C HIS A 173 -9.96 -4.89 9.67
N ARG A 174 -9.31 -5.13 10.81
CA ARG A 174 -8.83 -4.09 11.74
C ARG A 174 -7.83 -3.14 11.09
N LEU A 175 -6.95 -3.62 10.22
CA LEU A 175 -5.99 -2.78 9.48
C LEU A 175 -6.67 -1.95 8.39
N ALA A 176 -7.64 -2.51 7.65
CA ALA A 176 -8.43 -1.79 6.66
C ALA A 176 -9.23 -0.64 7.30
N LEU A 177 -9.90 -0.90 8.42
CA LEU A 177 -10.68 0.07 9.18
C LEU A 177 -9.86 0.95 10.14
N SER A 178 -8.54 0.83 10.17
CA SER A 178 -7.70 1.64 11.05
C SER A 178 -7.73 3.12 10.61
N SER A 179 -7.90 4.03 11.57
CA SER A 179 -7.79 5.47 11.32
C SER A 179 -6.49 5.96 11.94
N PRO A 180 -5.43 6.23 11.16
CA PRO A 180 -4.24 6.89 11.68
C PRO A 180 -4.64 8.26 12.24
N GLY A 181 -4.26 8.53 13.49
CA GLY A 181 -4.67 9.77 14.17
C GLY A 181 -4.07 11.01 13.51
N THR A 182 -4.79 12.12 13.49
CA THR A 182 -4.31 13.38 12.88
C THR A 182 -3.15 14.06 13.64
N GLY A 183 -2.65 13.46 14.73
CA GLY A 183 -1.68 14.04 15.66
C GLY A 183 -0.27 13.43 15.68
N SER A 184 0.05 12.46 14.81
CA SER A 184 1.39 11.87 14.68
C SER A 184 1.97 12.15 13.29
N PRO A 185 3.31 12.26 13.10
CA PRO A 185 3.92 12.36 11.76
C PRO A 185 3.84 11.03 11.01
N PHE A 186 2.65 10.71 10.47
CA PHE A 186 2.46 9.57 9.57
C PHE A 186 3.08 9.85 8.20
N SER A 187 3.74 8.85 7.65
CA SER A 187 4.28 8.85 6.28
C SER A 187 3.23 8.32 5.29
N ALA A 188 3.46 8.43 3.98
CA ALA A 188 2.55 7.82 3.00
C ALA A 188 2.65 6.27 2.96
N ILE A 189 3.67 5.73 3.64
CA ILE A 189 4.02 4.31 3.76
C ILE A 189 3.17 3.62 4.84
N ASP A 190 2.98 4.28 5.98
CA ASP A 190 2.06 3.88 7.06
C ASP A 190 0.66 3.56 6.49
N LEU A 191 0.21 4.43 5.58
CA LEU A 191 -1.07 4.33 4.89
C LEU A 191 -1.10 3.19 3.85
N TRP A 192 0.04 2.77 3.29
CA TRP A 192 0.10 1.72 2.26
C TRP A 192 -0.40 0.37 2.78
N LEU A 193 -0.11 0.03 4.03
CA LEU A 193 -0.57 -1.20 4.65
C LEU A 193 -2.11 -1.22 4.78
N GLN A 194 -2.74 -0.07 5.08
CA GLN A 194 -4.20 0.07 5.02
C GLN A 194 -4.74 -0.11 3.60
N ARG A 195 -4.11 0.51 2.58
CA ARG A 195 -4.51 0.39 1.16
C ARG A 195 -4.35 -1.04 0.61
N ARG A 196 -3.43 -1.82 1.16
CA ARG A 196 -3.29 -3.25 0.85
C ARG A 196 -4.30 -4.12 1.60
N ALA A 197 -4.63 -3.78 2.85
CA ALA A 197 -5.68 -4.47 3.60
C ALA A 197 -7.06 -4.30 2.96
N VAL A 198 -7.42 -3.10 2.48
CA VAL A 198 -8.68 -2.90 1.72
C VAL A 198 -8.71 -3.70 0.43
N ARG A 199 -7.64 -3.71 -0.38
CA ARG A 199 -7.54 -4.59 -1.56
C ARG A 199 -7.69 -6.07 -1.21
N ALA A 200 -7.08 -6.53 -0.12
CA ALA A 200 -7.24 -7.90 0.35
C ALA A 200 -8.70 -8.23 0.73
N LEU A 201 -9.41 -7.31 1.40
CA LEU A 201 -10.84 -7.47 1.67
C LEU A 201 -11.67 -7.48 0.37
N VAL A 202 -11.40 -6.60 -0.59
CA VAL A 202 -12.13 -6.55 -1.88
C VAL A 202 -11.91 -7.84 -2.67
N ALA A 203 -10.67 -8.30 -2.81
CA ALA A 203 -10.34 -9.56 -3.48
C ALA A 203 -10.91 -10.80 -2.78
N ARG A 204 -11.15 -10.74 -1.46
CA ARG A 204 -11.70 -11.85 -0.66
C ARG A 204 -13.23 -11.86 -0.57
N GLN A 205 -13.86 -10.69 -0.53
CA GLN A 205 -15.28 -10.51 -0.18
C GLN A 205 -16.12 -9.80 -1.27
N GLY A 206 -15.48 -9.33 -2.35
CA GLY A 206 -16.09 -8.51 -3.40
C GLY A 206 -16.32 -7.06 -2.97
N MET A 207 -16.38 -6.12 -3.93
CA MET A 207 -16.61 -4.71 -3.61
C MET A 207 -17.97 -4.50 -2.94
N ALA A 208 -18.99 -5.30 -3.29
CA ALA A 208 -20.33 -5.20 -2.69
C ALA A 208 -20.32 -5.36 -1.15
N SER A 209 -19.45 -6.22 -0.60
CA SER A 209 -19.32 -6.40 0.85
C SER A 209 -18.59 -5.22 1.48
N VAL A 210 -17.46 -4.81 0.90
CA VAL A 210 -16.61 -3.71 1.42
C VAL A 210 -17.28 -2.34 1.27
N ALA A 211 -18.17 -2.17 0.29
CA ALA A 211 -18.97 -0.95 0.09
C ALA A 211 -19.90 -0.65 1.28
N THR A 212 -20.33 -1.67 2.05
CA THR A 212 -21.09 -1.48 3.30
C THR A 212 -20.28 -0.82 4.43
N LEU A 213 -18.97 -0.68 4.23
CA LEU A 213 -18.02 -0.08 5.17
C LEU A 213 -17.60 1.34 4.74
N VAL A 214 -18.21 1.93 3.70
CA VAL A 214 -17.76 3.21 3.10
C VAL A 214 -17.65 4.36 4.12
N ASP A 215 -18.62 4.50 5.04
CA ASP A 215 -18.58 5.47 6.16
C ASP A 215 -17.39 5.30 7.12
N ARG A 216 -16.77 4.11 7.13
CA ARG A 216 -15.68 3.73 8.05
C ARG A 216 -14.32 3.67 7.34
N LEU A 217 -14.30 3.83 6.03
CA LEU A 217 -13.11 3.76 5.20
C LEU A 217 -12.67 5.16 4.79
N ARG A 218 -11.35 5.40 4.78
CA ARG A 218 -10.78 6.63 4.25
C ARG A 218 -10.96 6.65 2.73
N SER A 219 -11.51 7.73 2.18
CA SER A 219 -11.73 7.88 0.74
C SER A 219 -10.46 7.68 -0.11
N PRO A 220 -9.25 8.18 0.27
CA PRO A 220 -7.99 7.85 -0.41
C PRO A 220 -7.67 6.35 -0.48
N THR A 221 -8.13 5.55 0.48
CA THR A 221 -7.89 4.09 0.53
C THR A 221 -8.77 3.33 -0.46
N LEU A 222 -10.03 3.76 -0.61
CA LEU A 222 -10.90 3.29 -1.69
C LEU A 222 -10.43 3.81 -3.06
N LEU A 223 -10.00 5.07 -3.15
CA LEU A 223 -9.47 5.69 -4.37
C LEU A 223 -8.26 4.93 -4.91
N ALA A 224 -7.31 4.53 -4.05
CA ALA A 224 -6.18 3.69 -4.45
C ALA A 224 -6.59 2.31 -4.96
N THR A 225 -7.69 1.75 -4.44
CA THR A 225 -8.24 0.46 -4.90
C THR A 225 -8.86 0.61 -6.30
N VAL A 226 -9.62 1.69 -6.52
CA VAL A 226 -10.20 2.06 -7.82
C VAL A 226 -9.10 2.34 -8.87
N LEU A 227 -8.11 3.15 -8.51
CA LEU A 227 -6.98 3.50 -9.37
C LEU A 227 -5.99 2.35 -9.64
N HIS A 228 -6.08 1.23 -8.92
CA HIS A 228 -5.26 0.04 -9.21
C HIS A 228 -5.71 -0.67 -10.51
N GLY A 229 -6.96 -0.45 -10.93
CA GLY A 229 -7.50 -0.99 -12.18
C GLY A 229 -7.87 -2.47 -12.13
N GLU A 230 -7.91 -3.09 -10.94
CA GLU A 230 -8.32 -4.50 -10.74
C GLU A 230 -9.84 -4.68 -10.57
N MET A 231 -10.61 -3.59 -10.45
CA MET A 231 -12.06 -3.64 -10.26
C MET A 231 -12.82 -3.83 -11.58
N GLU A 232 -13.80 -4.73 -11.59
CA GLU A 232 -14.71 -4.86 -12.75
C GLU A 232 -15.75 -3.73 -12.79
N GLN A 233 -16.42 -3.58 -13.94
CA GLN A 233 -17.54 -2.64 -14.09
C GLN A 233 -18.66 -2.90 -13.06
N HIS A 234 -18.88 -4.16 -12.67
CA HIS A 234 -19.89 -4.51 -11.67
C HIS A 234 -19.50 -4.05 -10.25
N ASP A 235 -18.23 -4.18 -9.86
CA ASP A 235 -17.69 -3.63 -8.61
C ASP A 235 -17.79 -2.10 -8.58
N LEU A 236 -17.43 -1.43 -9.68
CA LEU A 236 -17.52 0.03 -9.82
C LEU A 236 -18.96 0.54 -9.70
N LEU A 237 -19.95 -0.18 -10.23
CA LEU A 237 -21.37 0.13 -10.06
C LEU A 237 -21.83 -0.05 -8.60
N HIS A 238 -21.38 -1.10 -7.90
CA HIS A 238 -21.65 -1.27 -6.47
C HIS A 238 -21.06 -0.14 -5.62
N LEU A 239 -19.81 0.26 -5.91
CA LEU A 239 -19.16 1.37 -5.23
C LEU A 239 -19.86 2.71 -5.54
N GLN A 240 -20.26 2.96 -6.79
CA GLN A 240 -21.02 4.15 -7.17
C GLN A 240 -22.36 4.23 -6.43
N ALA A 241 -23.11 3.12 -6.35
CA ALA A 241 -24.40 3.07 -5.67
C ALA A 241 -24.26 3.33 -4.15
N ALA A 242 -23.19 2.82 -3.52
CA ALA A 242 -22.88 3.15 -2.13
C ALA A 242 -22.53 4.64 -1.98
N LEU A 243 -21.60 5.17 -2.78
CA LEU A 243 -21.20 6.58 -2.74
C LEU A 243 -22.37 7.56 -2.98
N GLN A 244 -23.41 7.17 -3.74
CA GLN A 244 -24.63 7.97 -3.90
C GLN A 244 -25.51 8.02 -2.63
N GLY A 245 -25.46 6.98 -1.78
CA GLY A 245 -26.14 6.97 -0.48
C GLY A 245 -25.46 7.82 0.59
N HIS A 246 -24.16 8.12 0.39
CA HIS A 246 -23.29 8.82 1.33
C HIS A 246 -22.69 10.06 0.65
N PRO A 247 -23.52 11.09 0.34
CA PRO A 247 -23.09 12.24 -0.45
C PRO A 247 -21.94 13.01 0.21
N ASP A 248 -20.98 13.42 -0.61
CA ASP A 248 -19.68 13.98 -0.24
C ASP A 248 -19.72 14.97 0.94
N THR A 249 -18.85 14.72 1.94
CA THR A 249 -18.64 15.58 3.11
C THR A 249 -17.88 16.88 2.80
N GLY A 250 -17.53 17.10 1.53
CA GLY A 250 -16.73 18.23 1.05
C GLY A 250 -15.22 17.97 1.15
N SER A 251 -14.79 16.71 1.16
CA SER A 251 -13.38 16.35 1.31
C SER A 251 -12.74 16.02 -0.03
N GLU A 252 -11.55 16.55 -0.31
CA GLU A 252 -10.89 16.39 -1.61
C GLU A 252 -10.61 14.92 -1.98
N GLY A 253 -10.38 14.06 -0.99
CA GLY A 253 -10.26 12.61 -1.18
C GLY A 253 -11.56 11.91 -1.55
N ALA A 254 -12.72 12.44 -1.15
CA ALA A 254 -14.04 11.95 -1.56
C ALA A 254 -14.40 12.44 -2.96
N VAL A 255 -14.18 13.74 -3.27
CA VAL A 255 -14.29 14.30 -4.63
C VAL A 255 -13.50 13.44 -5.63
N ASN A 256 -12.22 13.18 -5.35
CA ASN A 256 -11.36 12.39 -6.22
C ASN A 256 -11.84 10.94 -6.38
N LEU A 257 -12.42 10.34 -5.34
CA LEU A 257 -13.04 9.00 -5.40
C LEU A 257 -14.29 8.98 -6.30
N HIS A 258 -15.20 9.94 -6.16
CA HIS A 258 -16.37 10.07 -7.03
C HIS A 258 -15.95 10.24 -8.50
N THR A 259 -14.98 11.10 -8.78
CA THR A 259 -14.46 11.37 -10.14
C THR A 259 -13.80 10.13 -10.74
N ALA A 260 -12.95 9.41 -9.98
CA ALA A 260 -12.29 8.19 -10.48
C ALA A 260 -13.29 7.09 -10.88
N VAL A 261 -14.32 6.87 -10.05
CA VAL A 261 -15.39 5.89 -10.35
C VAL A 261 -16.20 6.30 -11.58
N ALA A 262 -16.51 7.59 -11.75
CA ALA A 262 -17.22 8.09 -12.93
C ALA A 262 -16.41 7.87 -14.23
N LEU A 263 -15.14 8.30 -14.26
CA LEU A 263 -14.26 8.19 -15.44
C LEU A 263 -14.08 6.73 -15.90
N LEU A 264 -13.97 5.78 -14.97
CA LEU A 264 -13.83 4.36 -15.29
C LEU A 264 -15.14 3.75 -15.79
N LEU A 265 -16.29 4.11 -15.22
CA LEU A 265 -17.60 3.65 -15.70
C LEU A 265 -17.91 4.17 -17.11
N GLU A 266 -17.65 5.45 -17.38
CA GLU A 266 -17.76 6.04 -18.73
C GLU A 266 -16.83 5.35 -19.73
N SER A 267 -15.59 5.05 -19.32
CA SER A 267 -14.61 4.37 -20.19
C SER A 267 -14.99 2.92 -20.47
N GLY A 268 -15.57 2.20 -19.51
CA GLY A 268 -16.13 0.86 -19.71
C GLY A 268 -17.35 0.87 -20.64
N MET A 269 -18.26 1.84 -20.48
CA MET A 269 -19.41 2.02 -21.38
C MET A 269 -19.03 2.41 -22.82
N ALA A 270 -17.84 2.98 -23.03
CA ALA A 270 -17.33 3.31 -24.36
C ALA A 270 -16.64 2.13 -25.08
N ALA A 271 -16.54 0.96 -24.44
CA ALA A 271 -15.83 -0.22 -24.94
C ALA A 271 -16.73 -1.45 -25.19
N ALA A 272 -18.05 -1.30 -25.04
CA ALA A 272 -19.07 -2.36 -25.14
C ALA A 272 -20.07 -2.11 -26.29
#